data_AF-A0AAQ4PVZ0-F1
#
_entry.id   AF-A0AAQ4PVZ0-F1
#
_cell.length_a   1.000
_cell.length_b   1.000
_cell.length_c   1.000
_cell.angle_alpha   90.00
_cell.angle_beta   90.00
_cell.angle_gamma   90.00
#
_symmetry.space_group_name_H-M   'P 1'
#
loop_
_entity.id
_entity.type
_entity.pdbx_description
1 polymer ?
#
loop_
_entity_poly.entity_id
_entity_poly.type
_entity_poly.pdbx_seq_one_letter_code
_entity_poly.pdbx_strand_id
1 'polypeptide(L)'
;MAANMYRVGDYVYFENSSSNPLLIRRIEELNKTANGNVEAKVVCFYRRRDISGTLIALADKHAKRLRTGAHGASNSGISSSPVR
;
A
#
# COMPACT_ATOMS: atom_id res chain seq x y z
N MET A 1 5.52 8.72 34.84
CA MET A 1 6.27 8.71 33.57
C MET A 1 5.29 8.28 32.49
N ALA A 2 4.89 9.17 31.57
CA ALA A 2 3.98 8.76 30.50
C ALA A 2 4.73 7.76 29.61
N ALA A 3 4.28 6.50 29.61
CA ALA A 3 4.85 5.49 28.75
C ALA A 3 4.59 5.89 27.29
N ASN A 4 5.59 5.75 26.42
CA ASN A 4 5.39 5.89 24.98
C ASN A 4 4.32 4.87 24.54
N MET A 5 3.10 5.35 24.29
CA MET A 5 1.90 4.53 24.04
C MET A 5 1.93 3.81 22.69
N TYR A 6 2.86 4.15 21.80
CA TYR A 6 3.00 3.56 20.48
C TYR A 6 4.46 3.17 20.22
N ARG A 7 4.64 2.08 19.50
CA ARG A 7 5.93 1.49 19.12
C ARG A 7 5.96 1.16 17.63
N VAL A 8 7.17 1.02 17.11
CA VAL A 8 7.38 0.48 15.76
C VAL A 8 6.80 -0.93 15.71
N GLY A 9 6.05 -1.21 14.64
CA GLY A 9 5.32 -2.45 14.44
C GLY A 9 3.85 -2.40 14.85
N ASP A 10 3.43 -1.39 15.63
CA ASP A 10 2.03 -1.27 16.08
C ASP A 10 1.11 -0.93 14.91
N TYR A 11 -0.10 -1.52 14.96
CA TYR A 11 -1.21 -1.14 14.09
C TYR A 11 -2.07 -0.12 14.81
N VAL A 12 -2.28 1.00 14.14
CA VAL A 12 -2.94 2.18 14.71
C VAL A 12 -4.10 2.62 13.83
N TYR A 13 -5.14 3.12 14.49
CA TYR A 13 -6.32 3.69 13.86
C TYR A 13 -6.16 5.19 13.69
N PHE A 14 -6.32 5.66 12.46
CA PHE A 14 -6.26 7.07 12.10
C PHE A 14 -7.66 7.57 11.77
N GLU A 15 -8.00 8.73 12.31
CA GLU A 15 -9.17 9.48 11.87
C GLU A 15 -8.77 10.40 10.71
N ASN A 16 -9.47 10.28 9.59
CA ASN A 16 -9.33 11.19 8.44
C ASN A 16 -10.50 12.18 8.36
N SER A 17 -11.67 11.78 8.85
CA SER A 17 -12.89 12.56 8.95
C SER A 17 -13.85 11.80 9.86
N SER A 18 -14.60 12.51 10.69
CA SER A 18 -15.53 11.93 11.68
C SER A 18 -16.63 11.04 11.07
N SER A 19 -16.93 11.21 9.78
CA SER A 19 -17.96 10.43 9.07
C SER A 19 -17.40 9.22 8.32
N ASN A 20 -16.08 9.06 8.24
CA ASN A 20 -15.44 7.94 7.57
C ASN A 20 -14.98 6.91 8.60
N PRO A 21 -15.05 5.60 8.29
CA PRO A 21 -14.50 4.61 9.21
C PRO A 21 -12.98 4.79 9.31
N LEU A 22 -12.44 4.47 10.49
CA LEU A 22 -11.03 4.66 10.82
C LEU A 22 -10.10 3.96 9.82
N LEU A 23 -9.02 4.63 9.47
CA LEU A 23 -7.97 4.10 8.60
C LEU A 23 -7.00 3.27 9.44
N ILE A 24 -6.50 2.16 8.89
CA ILE A 24 -5.52 1.33 9.57
C ILE A 24 -4.15 1.62 8.98
N ARG A 25 -3.17 1.84 9.85
CA ARG A 25 -1.77 2.05 9.46
C ARG A 25 -0.84 1.25 10.37
N ARG A 26 0.29 0.79 9.85
CA ARG A 26 1.36 0.17 10.66
C ARG A 26 2.51 1.14 10.79
N ILE A 27 3.02 1.32 11.99
CA ILE A 27 4.17 2.17 12.28
C ILE A 27 5.45 1.45 11.86
N GLU A 28 6.20 2.03 10.92
CA GLU A 28 7.53 1.52 10.52
C GLU A 28 8.66 2.32 11.18
N GLU A 29 8.42 3.59 11.49
CA GLU A 29 9.40 4.47 12.11
C GLU A 29 8.70 5.50 12.99
N LEU A 30 9.31 5.81 14.14
CA LEU A 30 8.87 6.88 15.04
C LEU A 30 10.05 7.79 15.33
N ASN A 31 9.91 9.06 14.97
CA ASN A 31 10.90 10.08 15.22
C ASN A 31 10.33 11.10 16.19
N LYS A 32 11.06 11.37 17.27
CA LYS A 32 10.73 12.46 18.19
C LYS A 32 11.61 13.65 17.86
N THR A 33 11.00 14.76 17.48
CA THR A 33 11.75 15.99 17.18
C THR A 33 12.23 16.64 18.48
N ALA A 34 13.25 17.51 18.38
CA ALA A 34 13.79 18.23 19.54
C ALA A 34 12.74 19.08 20.27
N ASN A 35 11.71 19.54 19.56
CA ASN A 35 10.58 20.29 20.12
C ASN A 35 9.55 19.39 20.82
N GLY A 36 9.76 18.07 20.82
CA GLY A 36 8.91 17.10 21.51
C GLY A 36 7.78 16.53 20.65
N ASN A 37 7.62 16.98 19.39
CA ASN A 37 6.64 16.41 18.47
C ASN A 37 7.05 14.99 18.08
N VAL A 38 6.07 14.14 17.77
CA VAL A 38 6.29 12.78 17.30
C VAL A 38 5.80 12.69 15.86
N GLU A 39 6.69 12.26 14.98
CA GLU A 39 6.42 11.98 13.58
C GLU A 39 6.48 10.47 13.36
N ALA A 40 5.53 9.94 12.59
CA ALA A 40 5.46 8.52 12.29
C ALA A 40 5.53 8.28 10.80
N LYS A 41 6.46 7.44 10.36
CA LYS A 41 6.43 6.85 9.03
C LYS A 41 5.62 5.57 9.10
N VAL A 42 4.67 5.43 8.19
CA VAL A 42 3.64 4.40 8.30
C VAL A 42 3.38 3.71 6.97
N VAL A 43 3.06 2.41 7.04
CA VAL A 43 2.44 1.68 5.92
C VAL A 43 0.93 1.84 6.02
N CYS A 44 0.31 2.22 4.91
CA CYS A 44 -1.14 2.38 4.81
C CYS A 44 -1.82 1.09 4.38
N PHE A 45 -2.85 0.69 5.11
CA PHE A 45 -3.75 -0.38 4.70
C PHE A 45 -5.03 0.23 4.14
N TYR A 46 -5.33 -0.12 2.89
CA TYR A 46 -6.54 0.33 2.22
C TYR A 46 -7.58 -0.77 2.23
N ARG A 47 -8.83 -0.40 2.49
CA ARG A 47 -9.94 -1.33 2.25
C ARG A 47 -10.12 -1.43 0.74
N ARG A 48 -10.60 -2.57 0.27
CA ARG A 48 -10.82 -2.82 -1.16
C ARG A 48 -11.67 -1.72 -1.82
N ARG A 49 -12.69 -1.20 -1.13
CA ARG A 49 -13.56 -0.11 -1.60
C ARG A 49 -12.88 1.26 -1.72
N ASP A 50 -11.76 1.49 -1.02
CA ASP A 50 -11.02 2.75 -1.06
C ASP A 50 -9.98 2.78 -2.21
N ILE A 51 -9.78 1.65 -2.89
CA ILE A 51 -8.83 1.49 -3.98
C ILE A 51 -9.60 1.59 -5.30
N SER A 52 -9.01 2.22 -6.32
CA SER A 52 -9.64 2.29 -7.63
C SER A 52 -9.86 0.90 -8.24
N GLY A 53 -11.00 0.69 -8.90
CA GLY A 53 -11.33 -0.59 -9.53
C GLY A 53 -10.27 -1.09 -10.51
N THR A 54 -9.61 -0.17 -11.23
CA THR A 54 -8.50 -0.48 -12.13
C THR A 54 -7.31 -1.10 -11.40
N LEU A 55 -6.92 -0.53 -10.25
CA LEU A 55 -5.82 -1.06 -9.45
C LEU A 55 -6.15 -2.42 -8.85
N ILE A 56 -7.39 -2.61 -8.40
CA ILE A 56 -7.88 -3.91 -7.91
C ILE A 56 -7.77 -4.97 -9.02
N ALA A 57 -8.27 -4.66 -10.21
CA ALA A 57 -8.21 -5.58 -11.35
C ALA A 57 -6.76 -5.91 -11.75
N LEU A 58 -5.85 -4.93 -11.69
CA LEU A 58 -4.42 -5.15 -11.95
C LEU A 58 -3.77 -6.04 -10.87
N ALA A 59 -4.07 -5.79 -9.59
CA ALA A 59 -3.57 -6.58 -8.47
C ALA A 59 -4.06 -8.03 -8.54
N ASP A 60 -5.35 -8.25 -8.83
CA ASP A 60 -5.93 -9.58 -8.99
C ASP A 60 -5.27 -10.34 -10.16
N LYS A 61 -5.02 -9.67 -11.30
CA LYS A 61 -4.25 -10.24 -12.43
C LYS A 61 -2.83 -10.61 -12.04
N HIS A 62 -2.14 -9.75 -11.29
CA HIS A 62 -0.78 -10.02 -10.82
C HIS A 62 -0.73 -11.22 -9.86
N ALA A 63 -1.66 -11.27 -8.90
CA ALA A 63 -1.77 -12.38 -7.95
C ALA A 63 -2.07 -13.70 -8.67
N LYS A 64 -2.93 -13.69 -9.70
CA LYS A 64 -3.18 -14.85 -10.56
C LYS A 64 -1.89 -15.31 -11.27
N ARG A 65 -1.12 -14.39 -11.84
CA ARG A 65 0.16 -14.68 -12.51
C ARG A 65 1.21 -15.28 -11.57
N LEU A 66 1.35 -14.75 -10.36
CA LEU A 66 2.24 -15.29 -9.33
C LEU A 66 1.84 -16.71 -8.91
N ARG A 67 0.53 -16.94 -8.72
CA ARG A 67 -0.01 -18.25 -8.35
C ARG A 67 0.19 -19.32 -9.43
N THR A 68 0.16 -18.95 -10.70
CA THR A 68 0.27 -19.91 -11.81
C THR A 68 1.71 -20.19 -12.25
N GLY A 69 2.73 -19.64 -11.56
CA GLY A 69 4.14 -19.94 -11.84
C GLY A 69 4.61 -19.62 -13.27
N ALA A 70 3.84 -18.80 -14.01
CA ALA A 70 4.13 -18.47 -15.41
C ALA A 70 5.27 -17.45 -15.46
N HIS A 71 6.50 -17.95 -15.35
CA HIS A 71 7.70 -17.20 -15.69
C HIS A 71 7.65 -16.83 -17.17
N GLY A 72 7.63 -15.52 -17.44
CA GLY A 72 8.16 -14.87 -18.65
C GLY A 72 7.76 -15.44 -20.01
N ALA A 73 6.75 -14.83 -20.63
CA ALA A 73 6.77 -14.59 -22.07
C ALA A 73 6.67 -13.08 -22.28
N SER A 74 7.81 -12.39 -22.20
CA SER A 74 7.97 -11.05 -22.74
C SER A 74 7.87 -11.17 -24.27
N ASN A 75 6.69 -10.92 -24.84
CA ASN A 75 6.58 -10.76 -26.28
C ASN A 75 6.79 -9.27 -26.62
N SER A 76 8.05 -8.88 -26.81
CA SER A 76 8.41 -7.66 -27.53
C SER A 76 8.15 -7.89 -29.02
N GLY A 77 6.88 -7.85 -29.42
CA GLY A 77 6.46 -7.84 -30.81
C GLY A 77 6.46 -6.41 -31.33
N ILE A 78 7.63 -5.95 -31.78
CA ILE A 78 7.76 -4.74 -32.59
C ILE A 78 6.94 -5.00 -33.86
N SER A 79 5.90 -4.21 -34.08
CA SER A 79 5.05 -4.32 -35.28
C SER A 79 5.86 -3.94 -36.52
N SER A 80 6.41 -4.92 -37.23
CA SER A 80 6.82 -4.73 -38.62
C SER A 80 5.60 -4.94 -39.51
N SER A 81 5.01 -3.84 -39.96
CA SER A 81 3.95 -3.81 -40.96
C SER A 81 4.36 -4.58 -42.22
N PRO A 82 3.50 -5.42 -42.81
CA PRO A 82 3.78 -6.04 -44.11
C PRO A 82 3.60 -4.99 -45.21
N VAL A 83 4.66 -4.74 -45.98
CA VAL A 83 4.58 -4.04 -47.27
C VAL A 83 4.03 -5.05 -48.29
N ARG A 84 2.82 -4.80 -48.77
CA ARG A 84 2.41 -5.23 -50.10
C ARG A 84 1.42 -4.25 -50.70
#